data_AF-E4Z0K3-F1
#
_entry.id   AF-E4Z0K3-F1
#
_cell.length_a   1.000
_cell.length_b   1.000
_cell.length_c   1.000
_cell.angle_alpha   90.00
_cell.angle_beta   90.00
_cell.angle_gamma   90.00
#
_symmetry.space_group_name_H-M   'P 1'
#
loop_
_entity.id
_entity.type
_entity.pdbx_description
1 polymer ?
#
loop_
_entity_poly.entity_id
_entity_poly.type
_entity_poly.pdbx_seq_one_letter_code
_entity_poly.pdbx_strand_id
1 'polypeptide(L)'
;MADSKKCFYEILGVSREAEEDEIQAAFEASKQVFEASKTAFEVLNDPKKRGAYDRQKENKKINILEKLEENNLLHIRDQIFGALDDRDINNCSQVSKSWQNFMITNRHMRKKKMRMEMGEIGGAGHFWGDDKETCYGGVRDWMADEELKKVIGLLAAGQKKVNLKFLFRRNWEVAEAGWTIKFKSADEYEGGDGKYFYLWISNKEGGAKFKAIAQEIDPRNGEEANRRELQSEKDGTRQRIKYEQVADLALVRFNITIL
;
A
#
# COMPACT_ATOMS: atom_id res chain seq x y z
N MET A 1 6.38 13.66 -49.83
CA MET A 1 5.44 13.42 -48.71
C MET A 1 4.30 14.40 -48.91
N ALA A 2 3.07 13.91 -49.05
CA ALA A 2 1.96 14.68 -49.61
C ALA A 2 1.53 15.85 -48.71
N ASP A 3 1.82 17.07 -49.15
CA ASP A 3 1.34 18.32 -48.54
C ASP A 3 -0.10 18.56 -49.02
N SER A 4 -1.04 17.84 -48.42
CA SER A 4 -2.47 18.12 -48.56
C SER A 4 -2.80 19.29 -47.65
N LYS A 5 -2.75 20.51 -48.17
CA LYS A 5 -3.36 21.68 -47.53
C LYS A 5 -4.87 21.44 -47.48
N LYS A 6 -5.35 20.80 -46.41
CA LYS A 6 -6.77 20.60 -46.16
C LYS A 6 -7.51 21.93 -46.27
N CYS A 7 -8.64 21.91 -46.95
CA CYS A 7 -9.50 23.09 -47.10
C CYS A 7 -10.07 23.51 -45.74
N PHE A 8 -10.34 24.80 -45.50
CA PHE A 8 -10.87 25.27 -44.20
C PHE A 8 -12.16 24.57 -43.78
N TYR A 9 -13.04 24.29 -44.73
CA TYR A 9 -14.26 23.49 -44.51
C TYR A 9 -13.95 22.07 -44.02
N GLU A 10 -12.89 21.44 -44.56
CA GLU A 10 -12.43 20.10 -44.13
C GLU A 10 -11.72 20.14 -42.76
N ILE A 11 -11.07 21.26 -42.42
CA ILE A 11 -10.41 21.46 -41.12
C ILE A 11 -11.47 21.58 -40.01
N LEU A 12 -12.52 22.36 -40.26
CA LEU A 12 -13.63 22.54 -39.31
C LEU A 12 -14.65 21.39 -39.37
N GLY A 13 -14.61 20.54 -40.40
CA GLY A 13 -15.54 19.42 -40.57
C GLY A 13 -16.95 19.86 -40.98
N VAL A 14 -17.07 20.95 -41.72
CA VAL A 14 -18.35 21.57 -42.13
C VAL A 14 -18.52 21.58 -43.65
N SER A 15 -19.77 21.65 -44.12
CA SER A 15 -20.08 21.81 -45.55
C SER A 15 -19.69 23.20 -46.05
N ARG A 16 -19.53 23.35 -47.38
CA ARG A 16 -19.39 24.67 -48.02
C ARG A 16 -20.66 25.52 -47.96
N GLU A 17 -21.79 24.86 -47.72
CA GLU A 17 -23.13 25.46 -47.62
C GLU A 17 -23.55 25.64 -46.15
N ALA A 18 -22.64 25.43 -45.19
CA ALA A 18 -22.94 25.53 -43.77
C ALA A 18 -23.32 26.97 -43.40
N GLU A 19 -24.37 27.11 -42.60
CA GLU A 19 -24.83 28.40 -42.08
C GLU A 19 -23.90 28.91 -40.95
N GLU A 20 -23.97 30.20 -40.64
CA GLU A 20 -23.04 30.84 -39.69
C GLU A 20 -23.06 30.20 -38.29
N ASP A 21 -24.24 29.77 -37.84
CA ASP A 21 -24.43 29.08 -36.57
C ASP A 21 -23.82 27.67 -36.56
N GLU A 22 -23.91 26.93 -37.67
CA GLU A 22 -23.27 25.62 -37.84
C GLU A 22 -21.73 25.74 -37.84
N ILE A 23 -21.20 26.78 -38.50
CA ILE A 23 -19.75 27.07 -38.51
C ILE A 23 -19.26 27.42 -37.10
N GLN A 24 -20.01 28.26 -36.37
CA GLN A 24 -19.66 28.63 -35.00
C GLN A 24 -19.70 27.42 -34.06
N ALA A 25 -20.72 26.57 -34.18
CA ALA A 25 -20.83 25.35 -33.39
C ALA A 25 -19.67 24.37 -33.66
N ALA A 26 -19.27 24.20 -34.92
CA ALA A 26 -18.14 23.35 -35.30
C ALA A 26 -16.81 23.89 -34.78
N PHE A 27 -16.62 25.22 -34.78
CA PHE A 27 -15.44 25.85 -34.19
C PHE A 27 -15.36 25.61 -32.68
N GLU A 28 -16.45 25.84 -31.94
CA GLU A 28 -16.47 25.60 -30.50
C GLU A 28 -16.25 24.12 -30.15
N ALA A 29 -16.82 23.19 -30.92
CA ALA A 29 -16.54 21.76 -30.77
C ALA A 29 -15.05 21.43 -31.01
N SER A 30 -14.46 21.97 -32.08
CA SER A 30 -13.05 21.79 -32.40
C SER A 30 -12.13 22.36 -31.32
N LYS A 31 -12.49 23.52 -30.76
CA LYS A 31 -11.79 24.16 -29.64
C LYS A 31 -11.85 23.30 -28.39
N GLN A 32 -13.00 22.73 -28.05
CA GLN A 32 -13.13 21.80 -26.92
C GLN A 32 -12.24 20.56 -27.10
N VAL A 33 -12.22 19.98 -28.30
CA VAL A 33 -11.34 18.83 -28.61
C VAL A 33 -9.87 19.20 -28.51
N PHE A 34 -9.49 20.39 -28.96
CA PHE A 34 -8.12 20.90 -28.83
C PHE A 34 -7.73 21.10 -27.37
N GLU A 35 -8.56 21.75 -26.56
CA GLU A 35 -8.29 21.94 -25.13
C GLU A 35 -8.22 20.62 -24.36
N ALA A 36 -9.07 19.63 -24.71
CA ALA A 36 -9.00 18.29 -24.15
C ALA A 36 -7.68 17.58 -24.54
N SER A 37 -7.27 17.70 -25.81
CA SER A 37 -6.00 17.12 -26.31
C SER A 37 -4.78 17.77 -25.67
N LYS A 38 -4.81 19.10 -25.49
CA LYS A 38 -3.80 19.87 -24.77
C LYS A 38 -3.70 19.43 -23.31
N THR A 39 -4.83 19.31 -22.62
CA THR A 39 -4.87 18.81 -21.23
C THR A 39 -4.30 17.39 -21.12
N ALA A 40 -4.69 16.50 -22.04
CA ALA A 40 -4.16 15.14 -22.09
C ALA A 40 -2.64 15.14 -22.32
N PHE A 41 -2.15 15.98 -23.23
CA PHE A 41 -0.72 16.15 -23.46
C PHE A 41 0.00 16.67 -22.21
N GLU A 42 -0.52 17.68 -21.51
CA GLU A 42 0.09 18.23 -20.29
C GLU A 42 0.18 17.21 -19.15
N VAL A 43 -0.85 16.36 -18.99
CA VAL A 43 -0.86 15.29 -18.00
C VAL A 43 0.11 14.17 -18.38
N LEU A 44 0.11 13.75 -19.64
CA LEU A 44 0.91 12.64 -20.09
C LEU A 44 2.38 13.03 -20.29
N ASN A 45 2.72 14.26 -20.68
CA ASN A 45 4.11 14.65 -20.94
C ASN A 45 4.97 14.71 -19.66
N ASP A 46 4.36 15.01 -18.50
CA ASP A 46 5.03 15.03 -17.20
C ASP A 46 4.97 13.63 -16.52
N PRO A 47 6.12 12.99 -16.22
CA PRO A 47 6.15 11.66 -15.61
C PRO A 47 5.43 11.56 -14.25
N LYS A 48 5.48 12.61 -13.43
CA LYS A 48 4.79 12.62 -12.13
C LYS A 48 3.28 12.71 -12.32
N LYS A 49 2.81 13.59 -13.22
CA LYS A 49 1.37 13.73 -13.54
C LYS A 49 0.83 12.47 -14.22
N ARG A 50 1.58 11.88 -15.16
CA ARG A 50 1.24 10.60 -15.80
C ARG A 50 1.09 9.49 -14.76
N GLY A 51 2.06 9.33 -13.86
CA GLY A 51 2.01 8.35 -12.79
C GLY A 51 0.82 8.55 -11.84
N ALA A 52 0.43 9.79 -11.54
CA ALA A 52 -0.75 10.07 -10.73
C ALA A 52 -2.05 9.70 -11.45
N TYR A 53 -2.16 10.00 -12.74
CA TYR A 53 -3.31 9.68 -13.57
C TYR A 53 -3.50 8.17 -13.74
N ASP A 54 -2.43 7.42 -14.00
CA ASP A 54 -2.48 5.96 -14.16
C ASP A 54 -2.94 5.29 -12.86
N ARG A 55 -2.41 5.73 -11.70
CA ARG A 55 -2.88 5.28 -10.38
C ARG A 55 -4.36 5.56 -10.16
N GLN A 56 -4.85 6.75 -10.53
CA GLN A 56 -6.27 7.08 -10.39
C GLN A 56 -7.16 6.18 -11.24
N LYS A 57 -6.73 5.85 -12.46
CA LYS A 57 -7.46 4.97 -13.37
C LYS A 57 -7.50 3.53 -12.85
N GLU A 58 -6.39 3.02 -12.34
CA GLU A 58 -6.36 1.71 -11.65
C GLU A 58 -7.27 1.69 -10.42
N ASN A 59 -7.25 2.75 -9.60
CA ASN A 59 -8.14 2.87 -8.44
C ASN A 59 -9.63 2.86 -8.82
N LYS A 60 -10.01 3.54 -9.92
CA LYS A 60 -11.39 3.48 -10.45
C LYS A 60 -11.77 2.07 -10.90
N LYS A 61 -10.86 1.36 -11.57
CA LYS A 61 -11.09 -0.03 -11.99
C LYS A 61 -11.29 -0.95 -10.79
N ILE A 62 -10.52 -0.76 -9.73
CA ILE A 62 -10.66 -1.51 -8.47
C ILE A 62 -11.99 -1.19 -7.78
N ASN A 63 -12.40 0.08 -7.73
CA ASN A 63 -13.68 0.47 -7.12
C ASN A 63 -14.89 -0.12 -7.89
N ILE A 64 -14.83 -0.17 -9.23
CA ILE A 64 -15.87 -0.83 -10.05
C ILE A 64 -15.92 -2.33 -9.77
N LEU A 65 -14.76 -2.99 -9.66
CA LEU A 65 -14.68 -4.39 -9.28
C LEU A 65 -15.22 -4.62 -7.86
N GLU A 66 -14.95 -3.72 -6.91
CA GLU A 66 -15.44 -3.77 -5.53
C GLU A 66 -16.97 -3.68 -5.47
N LYS A 67 -17.59 -2.79 -6.24
CA LYS A 67 -19.06 -2.70 -6.35
C LYS A 67 -19.68 -3.94 -7.02
N LEU A 68 -19.02 -4.50 -8.02
CA LEU A 68 -19.46 -5.75 -8.66
C LEU A 68 -19.28 -6.95 -7.71
N GLU A 69 -18.20 -6.97 -6.94
CA GLU A 69 -17.90 -8.02 -5.96
C GLU A 69 -18.83 -7.94 -4.75
N GLU A 70 -19.14 -6.77 -4.20
CA GLU A 70 -20.12 -6.61 -3.11
C GLU A 70 -21.53 -7.03 -3.54
N ASN A 71 -21.97 -6.63 -4.74
CA ASN A 71 -23.27 -7.03 -5.27
C ASN A 71 -23.32 -8.54 -5.57
N ASN A 72 -22.24 -9.11 -6.12
CA ASN A 72 -22.15 -10.56 -6.32
C ASN A 72 -22.03 -11.33 -5.00
N LEU A 73 -21.36 -10.77 -3.98
CA LEU A 73 -21.21 -11.35 -2.65
C LEU A 73 -22.54 -11.44 -1.91
N LEU A 74 -23.33 -10.37 -1.94
CA LEU A 74 -24.67 -10.36 -1.37
C LEU A 74 -25.55 -11.35 -2.13
N HIS A 75 -25.48 -11.38 -3.46
CA HIS A 75 -26.28 -12.30 -4.27
C HIS A 75 -25.91 -13.77 -4.05
N ILE A 76 -24.62 -14.12 -3.99
CA ILE A 76 -24.14 -15.47 -3.74
C ILE A 76 -24.41 -15.89 -2.29
N ARG A 77 -24.23 -14.99 -1.31
CA ARG A 77 -24.60 -15.25 0.09
C ARG A 77 -26.09 -15.54 0.17
N ASP A 78 -26.94 -14.67 -0.38
CA ASP A 78 -28.38 -14.79 -0.24
C ASP A 78 -28.93 -16.00 -1.03
N GLN A 79 -28.32 -16.38 -2.17
CA GLN A 79 -28.64 -17.62 -2.88
C GLN A 79 -28.19 -18.88 -2.15
N ILE A 80 -26.99 -18.89 -1.56
CA ILE A 80 -26.46 -20.06 -0.86
C ILE A 80 -27.15 -20.24 0.50
N PHE A 81 -27.31 -19.17 1.28
CA PHE A 81 -27.93 -19.24 2.61
C PHE A 81 -29.46 -19.23 2.57
N GLY A 82 -30.09 -18.75 1.49
CA GLY A 82 -31.54 -18.89 1.28
C GLY A 82 -31.97 -20.28 0.82
N ALA A 83 -31.04 -21.13 0.37
CA ALA A 83 -31.31 -22.46 -0.19
C ALA A 83 -30.81 -23.64 0.67
N LEU A 84 -30.18 -23.38 1.82
CA LEU A 84 -29.63 -24.42 2.71
C LEU A 84 -30.32 -24.40 4.08
N ASP A 85 -30.85 -25.55 4.51
CA ASP A 85 -31.19 -25.79 5.91
C ASP A 85 -29.90 -26.09 6.70
N ASP A 86 -29.90 -25.80 8.01
CA ASP A 86 -28.72 -25.87 8.93
C ASP A 86 -27.94 -27.20 8.89
N ARG A 87 -28.52 -28.28 8.35
CA ARG A 87 -27.87 -29.60 8.21
C ARG A 87 -26.97 -29.73 6.97
N ASP A 88 -27.15 -28.92 5.93
CA ASP A 88 -26.44 -29.08 4.64
C ASP A 88 -25.13 -28.28 4.54
N ILE A 89 -24.91 -27.32 5.44
CA ILE A 89 -23.70 -26.47 5.50
C ILE A 89 -22.42 -27.32 5.63
N ASN A 90 -22.49 -28.48 6.29
CA ASN A 90 -21.33 -29.33 6.56
C ASN A 90 -20.95 -30.28 5.41
N ASN A 91 -21.76 -30.41 4.35
CA ASN A 91 -21.56 -31.44 3.31
C ASN A 91 -21.07 -30.91 1.95
N CYS A 92 -20.85 -29.59 1.80
CA CYS A 92 -20.62 -29.01 0.48
C CYS A 92 -19.12 -28.78 0.16
N SER A 93 -18.45 -29.81 -0.36
CA SER A 93 -17.03 -29.77 -0.74
C SER A 93 -16.71 -28.91 -1.97
N GLN A 94 -17.69 -28.60 -2.81
CA GLN A 94 -17.53 -27.72 -3.99
C GLN A 94 -17.76 -26.24 -3.64
N VAL A 95 -18.77 -25.93 -2.83
CA VAL A 95 -18.97 -24.58 -2.28
C VAL A 95 -17.77 -24.17 -1.43
N SER A 96 -17.18 -25.10 -0.67
CA SER A 96 -15.96 -24.82 0.11
C SER A 96 -14.75 -24.47 -0.76
N LYS A 97 -14.53 -25.14 -1.90
CA LYS A 97 -13.42 -24.82 -2.83
C LYS A 97 -13.62 -23.49 -3.55
N SER A 98 -14.83 -23.23 -4.06
CA SER A 98 -15.14 -21.96 -4.72
C SER A 98 -14.99 -20.78 -3.74
N TRP A 99 -15.50 -20.96 -2.51
CA TRP A 99 -15.36 -19.96 -1.45
C TRP A 99 -13.92 -19.78 -0.98
N GLN A 100 -13.12 -20.85 -0.87
CA GLN A 100 -11.69 -20.75 -0.56
C GLN A 100 -10.92 -19.98 -1.65
N ASN A 101 -11.14 -20.29 -2.92
CA ASN A 101 -10.53 -19.58 -4.04
C ASN A 101 -10.92 -18.10 -4.03
N PHE A 102 -12.19 -17.82 -3.77
CA PHE A 102 -12.70 -16.46 -3.63
C PHE A 102 -12.05 -15.70 -2.46
N MET A 103 -11.92 -16.31 -1.29
CA MET A 103 -11.25 -15.73 -0.13
C MET A 103 -9.77 -15.45 -0.39
N ILE A 104 -9.09 -16.32 -1.15
CA ILE A 104 -7.70 -16.12 -1.60
C ILE A 104 -7.61 -14.89 -2.52
N THR A 105 -8.52 -14.79 -3.51
CA THR A 105 -8.58 -13.66 -4.45
C THR A 105 -8.82 -12.34 -3.73
N ASN A 106 -9.80 -12.29 -2.81
CA ASN A 106 -10.08 -11.10 -2.01
C ASN A 106 -8.89 -10.69 -1.15
N ARG A 107 -8.22 -11.65 -0.51
CA ARG A 107 -7.00 -11.38 0.26
C ARG A 107 -5.92 -10.79 -0.64
N HIS A 108 -5.73 -11.33 -1.84
CA HIS A 108 -4.76 -10.83 -2.82
C HIS A 108 -5.08 -9.40 -3.26
N MET A 109 -6.36 -9.11 -3.56
CA MET A 109 -6.83 -7.78 -3.98
C MET A 109 -6.67 -6.74 -2.87
N ARG A 110 -7.11 -7.05 -1.64
CA ARG A 110 -6.92 -6.17 -0.46
C ARG A 110 -5.44 -5.86 -0.23
N LYS A 111 -4.59 -6.88 -0.30
CA LYS A 111 -3.13 -6.73 -0.18
C LYS A 111 -2.56 -5.84 -1.28
N LYS A 112 -3.02 -5.99 -2.53
CA LYS A 112 -2.59 -5.14 -3.65
C LYS A 112 -3.03 -3.69 -3.46
N LYS A 113 -4.29 -3.44 -3.06
CA LYS A 113 -4.84 -2.10 -2.77
C LYS A 113 -4.05 -1.40 -1.67
N MET A 114 -3.82 -2.06 -0.54
CA MET A 114 -3.02 -1.48 0.55
C MET A 114 -1.59 -1.14 0.10
N ARG A 115 -0.96 -1.97 -0.74
CA ARG A 115 0.36 -1.64 -1.33
C ARG A 115 0.29 -0.40 -2.22
N MET A 116 -0.77 -0.20 -2.99
CA MET A 116 -0.95 0.97 -3.86
C MET A 116 -1.31 2.24 -3.08
N GLU A 117 -2.16 2.13 -2.05
CA GLU A 117 -2.51 3.24 -1.15
C GLU A 117 -1.31 3.70 -0.34
N MET A 118 -0.48 2.74 0.10
CA MET A 118 0.80 3.07 0.69
C MET A 118 1.74 3.67 -0.36
N GLY A 119 1.64 3.32 -1.65
CA GLY A 119 2.45 3.83 -2.77
C GLY A 119 3.81 3.12 -2.86
N GLU A 120 4.48 3.09 -4.03
CA GLU A 120 5.83 2.48 -4.18
C GLU A 120 6.92 3.15 -3.32
N ILE A 121 6.62 4.34 -2.80
CA ILE A 121 7.48 5.23 -2.01
C ILE A 121 6.79 5.51 -0.67
N GLY A 122 6.10 4.51 -0.14
CA GLY A 122 5.08 4.75 0.86
C GLY A 122 5.59 5.22 2.19
N GLY A 123 5.29 6.48 2.51
CA GLY A 123 5.58 7.17 3.78
C GLY A 123 5.09 6.47 5.06
N ALA A 124 4.55 5.27 4.96
CA ALA A 124 4.36 4.33 6.05
C ALA A 124 5.41 3.21 5.98
N GLY A 125 6.67 3.56 6.25
CA GLY A 125 7.76 2.74 6.79
C GLY A 125 8.06 1.31 6.28
N HIS A 126 7.41 0.77 5.26
CA HIS A 126 7.62 -0.61 4.78
C HIS A 126 8.52 -0.66 3.51
N PHE A 127 8.91 0.47 2.94
CA PHE A 127 9.72 0.49 1.73
C PHE A 127 11.22 0.44 2.01
N TRP A 128 11.94 -0.10 1.02
CA TRP A 128 13.40 -0.10 0.95
C TRP A 128 13.83 1.14 0.16
N GLY A 129 14.75 1.95 0.70
CA GLY A 129 15.16 3.19 0.04
C GLY A 129 16.05 4.07 0.91
N ASP A 130 16.15 5.35 0.54
CA ASP A 130 16.91 6.36 1.30
C ASP A 130 16.23 6.60 2.65
N ASP A 131 16.88 6.11 3.71
CA ASP A 131 16.34 6.08 5.06
C ASP A 131 16.66 7.30 5.91
N LYS A 132 17.24 8.36 5.31
CA LYS A 132 17.28 9.70 5.91
C LYS A 132 15.91 10.14 6.41
N GLU A 133 15.91 11.06 7.36
CA GLU A 133 14.69 11.78 7.72
C GLU A 133 14.24 12.68 6.57
N THR A 134 12.93 12.92 6.52
CA THR A 134 12.31 13.73 5.47
C THR A 134 12.85 15.17 5.46
N CYS A 135 13.18 15.72 6.62
CA CYS A 135 13.80 17.04 6.78
C CYS A 135 15.21 17.13 6.17
N TYR A 136 15.91 15.99 5.98
CA TYR A 136 17.22 15.89 5.34
C TYR A 136 17.14 15.37 3.89
N GLY A 137 15.96 15.44 3.27
CA GLY A 137 15.74 14.97 1.89
C GLY A 137 15.54 13.47 1.78
N GLY A 138 15.32 12.79 2.91
CA GLY A 138 14.92 11.40 2.96
C GLY A 138 13.52 11.16 2.41
N VAL A 139 13.29 9.92 2.01
CA VAL A 139 12.09 9.54 1.26
C VAL A 139 10.96 9.08 2.19
N ARG A 140 11.27 8.75 3.45
CA ARG A 140 10.29 8.31 4.45
C ARG A 140 10.73 8.66 5.86
N ASP A 141 9.76 8.82 6.75
CA ASP A 141 10.01 9.06 8.17
C ASP A 141 9.96 7.79 9.03
N TRP A 142 10.21 7.91 10.33
CA TRP A 142 9.95 6.83 11.29
C TRP A 142 8.45 6.53 11.40
N MET A 143 8.10 5.35 11.90
CA MET A 143 6.71 4.93 12.08
C MET A 143 6.08 5.54 13.33
N ALA A 144 4.84 5.99 13.21
CA ALA A 144 3.93 6.26 14.32
C ALA A 144 2.75 5.28 14.29
N ASP A 145 1.74 5.55 15.13
CA ASP A 145 0.58 4.67 15.34
C ASP A 145 -0.16 4.31 14.03
N GLU A 146 -0.45 5.31 13.19
CA GLU A 146 -1.19 5.11 11.95
C GLU A 146 -0.39 4.32 10.90
N GLU A 147 0.92 4.52 10.81
CA GLU A 147 1.79 3.72 9.92
C GLU A 147 1.87 2.27 10.39
N LEU A 148 1.95 2.05 11.70
CA LEU A 148 1.96 0.70 12.28
C LEU A 148 0.64 -0.03 12.07
N LYS A 149 -0.51 0.63 12.22
CA LYS A 149 -1.83 0.04 11.90
C LYS A 149 -1.89 -0.43 10.44
N LYS A 150 -1.37 0.34 9.50
CA LYS A 150 -1.32 -0.03 8.08
C LYS A 150 -0.43 -1.26 7.84
N VAL A 151 0.76 -1.31 8.45
CA VAL A 151 1.65 -2.47 8.36
C VAL A 151 1.02 -3.71 8.99
N ILE A 152 0.32 -3.56 10.11
CA ILE A 152 -0.46 -4.61 10.72
C ILE A 152 -1.56 -5.11 9.76
N GLY A 153 -2.29 -4.21 9.09
CA GLY A 153 -3.26 -4.57 8.06
C GLY A 153 -2.64 -5.41 6.93
N LEU A 154 -1.43 -5.07 6.48
CA LEU A 154 -0.68 -5.88 5.51
C LEU A 154 -0.37 -7.29 6.03
N LEU A 155 0.12 -7.40 7.28
CA LEU A 155 0.39 -8.69 7.92
C LEU A 155 -0.89 -9.54 8.03
N ALA A 156 -2.00 -8.93 8.45
CA ALA A 156 -3.31 -9.58 8.51
C ALA A 156 -3.81 -10.05 7.13
N ALA A 157 -3.48 -9.32 6.06
CA ALA A 157 -3.73 -9.75 4.68
C ALA A 157 -2.71 -10.76 4.13
N GLY A 158 -1.80 -11.29 4.97
CA GLY A 158 -0.82 -12.31 4.58
C GLY A 158 0.40 -11.74 3.86
N GLN A 159 0.78 -10.49 4.10
CA GLN A 159 2.10 -9.99 3.77
C GLN A 159 3.13 -10.70 4.66
N LYS A 160 4.14 -11.33 4.04
CA LYS A 160 5.19 -12.04 4.78
C LYS A 160 6.43 -11.20 5.07
N LYS A 161 6.73 -10.20 4.23
CA LYS A 161 7.93 -9.37 4.38
C LYS A 161 7.53 -7.96 4.68
N VAL A 162 7.97 -7.37 5.79
CA VAL A 162 7.70 -5.98 6.16
C VAL A 162 8.98 -5.27 6.60
N ASN A 163 9.09 -3.98 6.35
CA ASN A 163 10.16 -3.14 6.91
C ASN A 163 9.52 -2.24 7.96
N LEU A 164 10.23 -2.03 9.07
CA LEU A 164 9.83 -1.17 10.17
C LEU A 164 10.98 -0.21 10.45
N LYS A 165 10.70 1.09 10.64
CA LYS A 165 11.70 2.09 11.03
C LYS A 165 11.20 2.85 12.24
N PHE A 166 11.99 2.90 13.31
CA PHE A 166 11.64 3.54 14.57
C PHE A 166 12.67 4.57 14.97
N LEU A 167 12.21 5.58 15.70
CA LEU A 167 13.07 6.51 16.41
C LEU A 167 13.58 5.84 17.70
N PHE A 168 14.88 5.93 17.97
CA PHE A 168 15.55 5.20 19.05
C PHE A 168 15.01 5.49 20.46
N ARG A 169 14.37 6.65 20.64
CA ARG A 169 13.82 7.17 21.91
C ARG A 169 12.28 7.07 22.01
N ARG A 170 11.64 6.14 21.30
CA ARG A 170 10.17 6.01 21.33
C ARG A 170 9.77 4.58 21.53
N ASN A 171 8.79 4.36 22.39
CA ASN A 171 8.11 3.09 22.52
C ASN A 171 6.79 3.12 21.76
N TRP A 172 6.41 1.98 21.20
CA TRP A 172 5.14 1.82 20.49
C TRP A 172 4.50 0.50 20.85
N GLU A 173 3.17 0.48 21.01
CA GLU A 173 2.39 -0.74 21.10
C GLU A 173 1.05 -0.52 20.39
N VAL A 174 0.88 -1.20 19.26
CA VAL A 174 -0.26 -1.02 18.37
C VAL A 174 -0.90 -2.38 18.11
N ALA A 175 -2.22 -2.45 18.24
CA ALA A 175 -3.01 -3.63 17.94
C ALA A 175 -4.08 -3.29 16.90
N GLU A 176 -4.15 -4.07 15.83
CA GLU A 176 -5.08 -3.87 14.72
C GLU A 176 -5.34 -5.21 14.02
N ALA A 177 -6.54 -5.45 13.49
CA ALA A 177 -6.87 -6.67 12.74
C ALA A 177 -6.43 -8.03 13.37
N GLY A 178 -6.34 -8.13 14.70
CA GLY A 178 -5.91 -9.34 15.40
C GLY A 178 -4.39 -9.59 15.43
N TRP A 179 -3.60 -8.58 15.10
CA TRP A 179 -2.15 -8.57 15.24
C TRP A 179 -1.74 -7.47 16.21
N THR A 180 -0.56 -7.61 16.79
CA THR A 180 0.04 -6.61 17.68
C THR A 180 1.51 -6.47 17.36
N ILE A 181 1.97 -5.23 17.21
CA ILE A 181 3.39 -4.89 17.14
C ILE A 181 3.72 -4.05 18.37
N LYS A 182 4.76 -4.44 19.10
CA LYS A 182 5.32 -3.64 20.19
C LYS A 182 6.79 -3.39 19.92
N PHE A 183 7.20 -2.14 19.95
CA PHE A 183 8.59 -1.71 19.92
C PHE A 183 8.94 -1.07 21.26
N LYS A 184 10.10 -1.46 21.82
CA LYS A 184 10.67 -0.83 23.00
C LYS A 184 12.09 -0.36 22.71
N SER A 185 12.37 0.89 23.04
CA SER A 185 13.68 1.53 22.92
C SER A 185 14.70 0.96 23.91
N ALA A 186 15.98 1.16 23.57
CA ALA A 186 17.08 1.03 24.52
C ALA A 186 17.16 2.25 25.46
N ASP A 187 16.67 3.43 25.05
CA ASP A 187 16.73 4.68 25.82
C ASP A 187 16.08 4.57 27.22
N GLU A 188 16.90 4.75 28.27
CA GLU A 188 16.49 4.67 29.67
C GLU A 188 15.48 5.75 30.07
N TYR A 189 15.54 6.95 29.44
CA TYR A 189 14.58 8.02 29.71
C TYR A 189 13.17 7.66 29.27
N GLU A 190 13.06 6.71 28.35
CA GLU A 190 11.80 6.18 27.82
C GLU A 190 11.51 4.80 28.43
N GLY A 191 12.17 4.42 29.54
CA GLY A 191 11.96 3.15 30.22
C GLY A 191 12.61 1.94 29.53
N GLY A 192 13.56 2.19 28.62
CA GLY A 192 14.50 1.22 28.08
C GLY A 192 15.45 0.64 29.13
N ASP A 193 16.30 -0.29 28.72
CA ASP A 193 17.29 -0.94 29.59
C ASP A 193 18.74 -0.48 29.33
N GLY A 194 18.90 0.60 28.56
CA GLY A 194 20.19 1.17 28.17
C GLY A 194 20.96 0.33 27.15
N LYS A 195 20.42 -0.79 26.67
CA LYS A 195 21.21 -1.77 25.91
C LYS A 195 20.54 -2.36 24.68
N TYR A 196 19.25 -2.67 24.74
CA TYR A 196 18.59 -3.41 23.67
C TYR A 196 17.34 -2.69 23.15
N PHE A 197 17.23 -2.66 21.83
CA PHE A 197 15.96 -2.49 21.16
C PHE A 197 15.20 -3.81 21.15
N TYR A 198 13.92 -3.77 21.49
CA TYR A 198 13.07 -4.94 21.50
C TYR A 198 11.90 -4.76 20.54
N LEU A 199 11.60 -5.81 19.78
CA LEU A 199 10.44 -5.85 18.92
C LEU A 199 9.67 -7.14 19.17
N TRP A 200 8.38 -7.00 19.51
CA TRP A 200 7.43 -8.09 19.60
C TRP A 200 6.43 -8.02 18.46
N ILE A 201 6.12 -9.18 17.90
CA ILE A 201 5.02 -9.37 16.95
C ILE A 201 4.14 -10.52 17.48
N SER A 202 2.83 -10.30 17.46
CA SER A 202 1.82 -11.26 17.88
C SER A 202 0.67 -11.30 16.89
N ASN A 203 0.00 -12.44 16.80
CA ASN A 203 -1.27 -12.61 16.11
C ASN A 203 -2.24 -13.43 16.97
N LYS A 204 -3.52 -13.51 16.57
CA LYS A 204 -4.56 -14.31 17.26
C LYS A 204 -4.23 -15.80 17.41
N GLU A 205 -3.27 -16.33 16.64
CA GLU A 205 -2.88 -17.74 16.63
C GLU A 205 -1.69 -18.07 17.55
N GLY A 206 -1.26 -17.13 18.40
CA GLY A 206 -0.19 -17.36 19.39
C GLY A 206 1.21 -16.95 18.94
N GLY A 207 1.31 -16.05 17.95
CA GLY A 207 2.54 -15.38 17.53
C GLY A 207 3.22 -16.07 16.35
N ALA A 208 3.28 -15.40 15.21
CA ALA A 208 3.96 -15.89 14.01
C ALA A 208 5.48 -15.75 14.17
N LYS A 209 6.22 -16.87 14.05
CA LYS A 209 7.69 -16.84 14.05
C LYS A 209 8.18 -15.94 12.91
N PHE A 210 9.21 -15.17 13.17
CA PHE A 210 9.77 -14.27 12.18
C PHE A 210 11.28 -14.18 12.31
N LYS A 211 11.93 -13.75 11.24
CA LYS A 211 13.32 -13.30 11.26
C LYS A 211 13.39 -11.84 10.89
N ALA A 212 14.45 -11.15 11.33
CA ALA A 212 14.68 -9.75 11.03
C ALA A 212 16.13 -9.52 10.61
N ILE A 213 16.34 -8.62 9.66
CA ILE A 213 17.62 -7.93 9.54
C ILE A 213 17.45 -6.58 10.26
N ALA A 214 18.15 -6.40 11.38
CA ALA A 214 18.14 -5.18 12.18
C ALA A 214 19.39 -4.35 11.90
N GLN A 215 19.22 -3.04 11.76
CA GLN A 215 20.29 -2.07 11.45
C GLN A 215 19.99 -0.73 12.11
N GLU A 216 21.04 -0.03 12.50
CA GLU A 216 20.97 1.38 12.92
C GLU A 216 21.23 2.29 11.71
N ILE A 217 20.63 3.47 11.73
CA ILE A 217 20.64 4.39 10.59
C ILE A 217 20.92 5.82 11.08
N ASP A 218 21.86 6.48 10.43
CA ASP A 218 22.08 7.91 10.62
C ASP A 218 20.95 8.71 9.95
N PRO A 219 20.23 9.56 10.70
CA PRO A 219 19.06 10.29 10.17
C PRO A 219 19.42 11.33 9.09
N ARG A 220 20.66 11.82 9.05
CA ARG A 220 21.10 12.93 8.19
C ARG A 220 21.56 12.44 6.83
N ASN A 221 22.35 11.38 6.81
CA ASN A 221 22.96 10.86 5.57
C ASN A 221 22.41 9.48 5.14
N GLY A 222 21.62 8.81 6.00
CA GLY A 222 21.02 7.52 5.71
C GLY A 222 22.01 6.35 5.75
N GLU A 223 23.23 6.57 6.25
CA GLU A 223 24.22 5.50 6.39
C GLU A 223 23.72 4.43 7.35
N GLU A 224 23.84 3.18 6.92
CA GLU A 224 23.40 2.02 7.67
C GLU A 224 24.58 1.37 8.39
N ALA A 225 24.44 1.14 9.69
CA ALA A 225 25.47 0.53 10.51
C ALA A 225 24.93 -0.70 11.27
N ASN A 226 25.86 -1.46 11.85
CA ASN A 226 25.57 -2.48 12.86
C ASN A 226 24.56 -3.54 12.44
N ARG A 227 24.59 -3.95 11.16
CA ARG A 227 23.67 -4.96 10.60
C ARG A 227 23.75 -6.29 11.34
N ARG A 228 22.61 -6.79 11.80
CA ARG A 228 22.47 -8.11 12.44
C ARG A 228 21.29 -8.88 11.87
N GLU A 229 21.47 -10.18 11.68
CA GLU A 229 20.38 -11.10 11.38
C GLU A 229 19.90 -11.75 12.68
N LEU A 230 18.60 -11.65 12.94
CA LEU A 230 17.97 -12.04 14.19
C LEU A 230 16.81 -12.99 13.90
N GLN A 231 16.64 -13.98 14.76
CA GLN A 231 15.53 -14.92 14.72
C GLN A 231 14.63 -14.66 15.94
N SER A 232 13.32 -14.68 15.76
CA SER A 232 12.39 -14.46 16.86
C SER A 232 12.39 -15.64 17.82
N GLU A 233 12.28 -15.32 19.11
CA GLU A 233 12.11 -16.27 20.20
C GLU A 233 10.72 -16.10 20.81
N LYS A 234 10.17 -17.19 21.35
CA LYS A 234 8.87 -17.13 22.04
C LYS A 234 9.02 -16.38 23.37
N ASP A 235 8.16 -15.40 23.58
CA ASP A 235 8.08 -14.61 24.81
C ASP A 235 6.60 -14.54 25.22
N GLY A 236 6.18 -15.47 26.09
CA GLY A 236 4.77 -15.68 26.41
C GLY A 236 3.94 -16.07 25.19
N THR A 237 2.95 -15.23 24.86
CA THR A 237 2.08 -15.38 23.68
C THR A 237 2.59 -14.66 22.43
N ARG A 238 3.74 -13.99 22.53
CA ARG A 238 4.34 -13.18 21.45
C ARG A 238 5.64 -13.81 20.96
N GLN A 239 6.07 -13.35 19.78
CA GLN A 239 7.42 -13.60 19.28
C GLN A 239 8.24 -12.32 19.45
N ARG A 240 9.48 -12.43 19.92
CA ARG A 240 10.35 -11.31 20.25
C ARG A 240 11.71 -11.44 19.58
N ILE A 241 12.26 -10.32 19.14
CA ILE A 241 13.70 -10.18 18.88
C ILE A 241 14.30 -9.13 19.82
N LYS A 242 15.60 -9.27 20.08
CA LYS A 242 16.43 -8.29 20.78
C LYS A 242 17.56 -7.86 19.86
N TYR A 243 17.78 -6.57 19.75
CA TYR A 243 18.87 -6.00 18.96
C TYR A 243 19.68 -5.06 19.85
N GLU A 244 20.96 -5.38 20.04
CA GLU A 244 21.85 -4.57 20.88
C GLU A 244 22.11 -3.23 20.21
N GLN A 245 21.93 -2.15 20.96
CA GLN A 245 22.34 -0.82 20.53
C GLN A 245 23.87 -0.77 20.54
N VAL A 246 24.47 -0.49 19.38
CA VAL A 246 25.92 -0.46 19.21
C VAL A 246 26.41 0.96 18.95
N ALA A 247 25.66 1.75 18.17
CA ALA A 247 25.92 3.16 17.98
C ALA A 247 24.72 3.99 18.46
N ASP A 248 25.00 5.21 18.88
CA ASP A 248 23.98 6.18 19.31
C ASP A 248 23.33 6.87 18.09
N LEU A 249 22.91 6.06 17.12
CA LEU A 249 22.24 6.52 15.91
C LEU A 249 20.74 6.63 16.19
N ALA A 250 20.14 7.71 15.67
CA ALA A 250 18.79 8.09 16.04
C ALA A 250 17.69 7.15 15.50
N LEU A 251 17.99 6.35 14.49
CA LEU A 251 17.00 5.48 13.83
C LEU A 251 17.42 4.02 13.89
N VAL A 252 16.44 3.14 14.09
CA VAL A 252 16.62 1.68 13.99
C VAL A 252 15.60 1.10 13.01
N ARG A 253 16.07 0.19 12.16
CA ARG A 253 15.27 -0.47 11.13
C ARG A 253 15.24 -1.97 11.35
N PHE A 254 14.06 -2.55 11.17
CA PHE A 254 13.82 -4.00 11.20
C PHE A 254 13.18 -4.48 9.91
N ASN A 255 13.89 -5.34 9.20
CA ASN A 255 13.42 -5.95 7.97
C ASN A 255 12.93 -7.35 8.25
N ILE A 256 11.63 -7.43 8.53
CA ILE A 256 10.95 -8.61 9.02
C ILE A 256 10.57 -9.55 7.87
N THR A 257 10.73 -10.85 8.10
CA THR A 257 10.14 -11.92 7.30
C THR A 257 9.43 -12.89 8.24
N ILE A 258 8.10 -12.96 8.15
CA ILE A 258 7.27 -13.99 8.79
C ILE A 258 7.55 -15.35 8.14
N LEU A 259 7.78 -16.37 8.97
CA LEU A 259 8.14 -17.74 8.57
C LEU A 259 6.90 -18.59 8.32
#